data_AF-A0AAN6P8T6-F1
#
_entry.id   AF-A0AAN6P8T6-F1
#
_cell.length_a   1.000
_cell.length_b   1.000
_cell.length_c   1.000
_cell.angle_alpha   90.00
_cell.angle_beta   90.00
_cell.angle_gamma   90.00
#
_symmetry.space_group_name_H-M   'P 1'
#
loop_
_entity.id
_entity.type
_entity.pdbx_description
1 polymer ?
#
loop_
_entity_poly.entity_id
_entity_poly.type
_entity_poly.pdbx_seq_one_letter_code
_entity_poly.pdbx_strand_id
1 'polypeptide(L)'
;MSTKKHPNGRHYGNIFIYIDNSNLWIQGQRTYAEKRGLDVSWDPTWRFDVGRLRDILLSNSGLRADEKTFDVKVDLYGSTPPPVDTVWKAIESHNVKVNTFERSSWTRREKQVDAELIADSIEQASEAYHKQMPTVFIIVSGDRDVRSAVVRITRKYHCQVHLWSWKNGLATVYKRNDEEIAQGLFEVHFLDDYLEKVGFHANIFRVDRAVINPHSIVVLDPLPKADKVEEFLKRLRTPVYRYEVVPKRADASSQDLAIIPAFAWSMESDKLRGLFMESKAKLEAKGLSVLSYLEYTQKYADRAGADKSLAISNRFDELPEDEGGEDEDGRDESEEDDNKNQESEVEDEWIEVNRGLDRKRGRLRKNEDNSRLRCRWRMYCSRALDCKYGHTKEEEEYFRVYGSRKAKKFQYCWREDCIKGRGCIFAHEVEELFCPTCGETGAHEMHDCPERYHVPSARRN
;
A
#
# COMPACT_ATOMS: atom_id res chain seq x y z
N MET A 1 -8.77 43.49 17.23
CA MET A 1 -9.01 42.47 18.27
C MET A 1 -7.78 42.39 19.15
N SER A 2 -7.94 42.58 20.46
CA SER A 2 -6.83 42.69 21.42
C SER A 2 -6.32 41.30 21.77
N THR A 3 -5.05 41.00 21.47
CA THR A 3 -4.41 39.73 21.80
C THR A 3 -4.07 39.69 23.29
N LYS A 4 -4.63 38.72 24.02
CA LYS A 4 -4.28 38.50 25.44
C LYS A 4 -2.84 37.97 25.52
N LYS A 5 -1.97 38.66 26.26
CA LYS A 5 -0.58 38.26 26.53
C LYS A 5 -0.48 37.52 27.86
N HIS A 6 0.34 36.48 27.93
CA HIS A 6 0.81 35.87 29.20
C HIS A 6 1.76 36.86 29.94
N PRO A 7 1.97 36.76 31.27
CA PRO A 7 2.95 37.56 32.00
C PRO A 7 4.40 37.47 31.47
N ASN A 8 4.70 36.45 30.66
CA ASN A 8 6.01 36.21 30.04
C ASN A 8 6.09 36.66 28.56
N GLY A 9 5.08 37.35 28.02
CA GLY A 9 5.18 38.03 26.72
C GLY A 9 4.97 37.18 25.45
N ARG A 10 4.69 35.87 25.55
CA ARG A 10 4.31 35.02 24.38
C ARG A 10 2.86 35.27 23.96
N HIS A 11 2.63 35.31 22.65
CA HIS A 11 1.30 35.32 22.03
C HIS A 11 0.76 33.88 22.00
N TYR A 12 -0.49 33.68 22.41
CA TYR A 12 -1.15 32.36 22.45
C TYR A 12 -1.93 32.14 21.15
N GLY A 13 -1.66 31.04 20.45
CA GLY A 13 -2.35 30.67 19.21
C GLY A 13 -1.90 29.30 18.68
N ASN A 14 -2.62 28.78 17.69
CA ASN A 14 -2.37 27.46 17.11
C ASN A 14 -2.11 27.55 15.61
N ILE A 15 -1.29 26.64 15.10
CA ILE A 15 -1.19 26.32 13.67
C ILE A 15 -1.64 24.88 13.50
N PHE A 16 -2.70 24.67 12.72
CA PHE A 16 -3.13 23.34 12.33
C PHE A 16 -2.69 23.03 10.91
N ILE A 17 -1.95 21.95 10.74
CA ILE A 17 -1.48 21.46 9.44
C ILE A 17 -2.24 20.18 9.10
N TYR A 18 -3.05 20.21 8.04
CA TYR A 18 -3.81 19.08 7.54
C TYR A 18 -3.19 18.57 6.25
N ILE A 19 -2.72 17.32 6.23
CA ILE A 19 -2.02 16.73 5.08
C ILE A 19 -2.88 15.62 4.47
N ASP A 20 -3.30 15.83 3.22
CA ASP A 20 -3.88 14.77 2.39
C ASP A 20 -2.75 13.94 1.76
N ASN A 21 -2.45 12.79 2.37
CA ASN A 21 -1.36 11.93 1.93
C ASN A 21 -1.55 11.42 0.51
N SER A 22 -2.79 11.13 0.10
CA SER A 22 -3.06 10.57 -1.22
C SER A 22 -2.73 11.59 -2.31
N ASN A 23 -3.16 12.83 -2.12
CA ASN A 23 -2.91 13.93 -3.05
C ASN A 23 -1.44 14.32 -3.06
N LEU A 24 -0.84 14.48 -1.87
CA LEU A 24 0.57 14.82 -1.73
C LEU A 24 1.47 13.75 -2.36
N TRP A 25 1.25 12.47 -2.03
CA TRP A 25 2.12 11.39 -2.45
C TRP A 25 1.99 11.09 -3.95
N ILE A 26 0.77 10.87 -4.45
CA ILE A 26 0.54 10.46 -5.84
C ILE A 26 0.97 11.58 -6.80
N GLN A 27 0.63 12.84 -6.50
CA GLN A 27 1.02 13.96 -7.35
C GLN A 27 2.50 14.31 -7.19
N GLY A 28 3.09 14.09 -6.01
CA GLY A 28 4.54 14.22 -5.80
C GLY A 28 5.34 13.27 -6.69
N GLN A 29 4.90 12.00 -6.80
CA GLN A 29 5.52 11.02 -7.71
C GLN A 29 5.45 11.44 -9.18
N ARG A 30 4.34 12.04 -9.61
CA ARG A 30 4.15 12.58 -10.97
C ARG A 30 5.06 13.77 -11.23
N THR A 31 5.03 14.74 -10.33
CA THR A 31 5.85 15.95 -10.37
C THR A 31 7.33 15.60 -10.42
N TYR A 32 7.75 14.59 -9.66
CA TYR A 32 9.12 14.12 -9.65
C TYR A 32 9.54 13.47 -10.98
N ALA A 33 8.70 12.59 -11.53
CA ALA A 33 8.97 11.95 -12.83
C ALA A 33 9.10 12.98 -13.95
N GLU A 34 8.20 13.97 -13.99
CA GLU A 34 8.22 15.08 -14.94
C GLU A 34 9.51 15.90 -14.81
N LYS A 35 9.86 16.33 -13.59
CA LYS A 35 11.07 17.12 -13.32
C LYS A 35 12.36 16.39 -13.73
N ARG A 36 12.39 15.05 -13.57
CA ARG A 36 13.54 14.22 -13.96
C ARG A 36 13.54 13.80 -15.43
N GLY A 37 12.50 14.12 -16.19
CA GLY A 37 12.37 13.70 -17.58
C GLY A 37 12.33 12.18 -17.74
N LEU A 38 11.71 11.47 -16.79
CA LEU A 38 11.56 10.02 -16.88
C LEU A 38 10.51 9.65 -17.94
N ASP A 39 10.70 8.51 -18.60
CA ASP A 39 9.74 7.97 -19.58
C ASP A 39 8.60 7.20 -18.91
N VAL A 40 8.09 7.74 -17.80
CA VAL A 40 6.98 7.20 -17.00
C VAL A 40 6.14 8.35 -16.48
N SER A 41 4.84 8.11 -16.29
CA SER A 41 3.91 9.15 -15.82
C SER A 41 4.04 9.47 -14.32
N TRP A 42 4.68 8.61 -13.53
CA TRP A 42 5.01 8.85 -12.11
C TRP A 42 6.19 7.99 -11.69
N ASP A 43 6.94 8.41 -10.66
CA ASP A 43 8.06 7.65 -10.10
C ASP A 43 7.66 7.00 -8.76
N PRO A 44 7.56 5.65 -8.69
CA PRO A 44 7.07 4.95 -7.51
C PRO A 44 8.14 4.83 -6.43
N THR A 45 9.38 5.27 -6.68
CA THR A 45 10.49 5.31 -5.72
C THR A 45 10.49 6.61 -4.91
N TRP A 46 9.82 7.66 -5.40
CA TRP A 46 9.73 8.94 -4.69
C TRP A 46 8.90 8.81 -3.40
N ARG A 47 9.46 9.31 -2.31
CA ARG A 47 8.88 9.39 -0.97
C ARG A 47 9.04 10.82 -0.46
N PHE A 48 8.36 11.16 0.62
CA PHE A 48 8.52 12.44 1.29
C PHE A 48 8.72 12.25 2.78
N ASP A 49 9.37 13.23 3.37
CA ASP A 49 9.62 13.35 4.80
C ASP A 49 8.63 14.37 5.37
N VAL A 50 7.79 13.92 6.32
CA VAL A 50 6.74 14.76 6.91
C VAL A 50 7.33 15.86 7.80
N GLY A 51 8.45 15.59 8.48
CA GLY A 51 9.17 16.58 9.29
C GLY A 51 9.71 17.71 8.42
N ARG A 52 10.42 17.36 7.33
CA ARG A 52 10.91 18.36 6.36
C ARG A 52 9.78 19.12 5.68
N LEU A 53 8.68 18.43 5.37
CA LEU A 53 7.48 19.08 4.85
C LEU A 53 6.96 20.12 5.85
N ARG A 54 6.74 19.74 7.10
CA ARG A 54 6.29 20.64 8.18
C ARG A 54 7.17 21.89 8.27
N ASP A 55 8.49 21.73 8.29
CA ASP A 55 9.42 22.85 8.38
C ASP A 55 9.32 23.80 7.20
N ILE A 56 9.15 23.25 5.99
CA ILE A 56 8.98 24.04 4.76
C ILE A 56 7.64 24.78 4.77
N LEU A 57 6.56 24.14 5.19
CA LEU A 57 5.25 24.77 5.31
C LEU A 57 5.31 25.97 6.27
N LEU A 58 5.86 25.77 7.46
CA LEU A 58 5.96 26.82 8.48
C LEU A 58 6.87 27.98 8.03
N SER A 59 7.99 27.67 7.40
CA SER A 59 8.97 28.68 7.00
C SER A 59 8.53 29.52 5.80
N ASN A 60 7.69 28.96 4.92
CA ASN A 60 7.36 29.56 3.63
C ASN A 60 5.89 29.96 3.46
N SER A 61 5.03 29.74 4.47
CA SER A 61 3.63 30.21 4.43
C SER A 61 3.47 31.71 4.71
N GLY A 62 4.56 32.49 4.84
CA GLY A 62 4.45 33.93 5.11
C GLY A 62 3.90 34.27 6.51
N LEU A 63 4.05 33.34 7.47
CA LEU A 63 3.59 33.53 8.85
C LEU A 63 4.21 34.78 9.47
N ARG A 64 3.39 35.53 10.20
CA ARG A 64 3.81 36.72 10.95
C ARG A 64 4.75 36.35 12.09
N ALA A 65 5.48 37.35 12.59
CA ALA A 65 6.46 37.16 13.67
C ALA A 65 5.84 36.57 14.95
N ASP A 66 4.60 36.95 15.28
CA ASP A 66 3.84 36.39 16.41
C ASP A 66 3.34 34.96 16.14
N GLU A 67 2.87 34.69 14.93
CA GLU A 67 2.37 33.36 14.52
C GLU A 67 3.46 32.28 14.54
N LYS A 68 4.72 32.65 14.31
CA LYS A 68 5.86 31.72 14.44
C LYS A 68 6.07 31.16 15.85
N THR A 69 5.41 31.74 16.86
CA THR A 69 5.46 31.28 18.25
C THR A 69 4.26 30.39 18.64
N PHE A 70 3.34 30.13 17.72
CA PHE A 70 2.14 29.33 17.96
C PHE A 70 2.45 27.85 18.11
N ASP A 71 1.60 27.14 18.84
CA ASP A 71 1.68 25.68 18.97
C ASP A 71 1.27 25.02 17.65
N VAL A 72 2.11 24.12 17.15
CA VAL A 72 1.89 23.46 15.85
C VAL A 72 1.33 22.06 16.06
N LYS A 73 0.19 21.79 15.43
CA LYS A 73 -0.45 20.47 15.37
C LYS A 73 -0.48 20.00 13.92
N VAL A 74 -0.02 18.79 13.67
CA VAL A 74 0.07 18.22 12.33
C VAL A 74 -0.74 16.93 12.29
N ASP A 75 -1.73 16.90 11.42
CA ASP A 75 -2.61 15.76 11.19
C ASP A 75 -2.42 15.28 9.74
N LEU A 76 -2.04 14.01 9.58
CA LEU A 76 -1.86 13.37 8.29
C LEU A 76 -2.99 12.37 8.04
N TYR A 77 -3.68 12.52 6.92
CA TYR A 77 -4.84 11.73 6.53
C TYR A 77 -4.48 10.81 5.35
N GLY A 78 -4.71 9.51 5.51
CA GLY A 78 -4.39 8.53 4.48
C GLY A 78 -5.16 7.22 4.61
N SER A 79 -4.92 6.30 3.65
CA SER A 79 -5.47 4.95 3.75
C SER A 79 -4.72 4.10 4.77
N THR A 80 -5.45 3.16 5.41
CA THR A 80 -4.87 2.15 6.31
C THR A 80 -3.71 1.41 5.63
N PRO A 81 -2.54 1.31 6.27
CA PRO A 81 -1.39 0.60 5.72
C PRO A 81 -1.64 -0.90 5.55
N PRO A 82 -0.79 -1.58 4.76
CA PRO A 82 -0.54 -3.01 4.95
C PRO A 82 -0.07 -3.30 6.40
N PRO A 83 -0.11 -4.55 6.90
CA PRO A 83 0.18 -4.90 8.30
C PRO A 83 1.57 -4.52 8.86
N VAL A 84 2.43 -3.92 8.03
CA VAL A 84 3.78 -3.49 8.41
C VAL A 84 3.72 -2.00 8.77
N ASP A 85 3.60 -1.77 10.07
CA ASP A 85 3.26 -0.50 10.73
C ASP A 85 4.44 0.50 10.89
N THR A 86 5.59 0.19 10.30
CA THR A 86 6.84 0.92 10.59
C THR A 86 6.87 2.34 10.01
N VAL A 87 6.19 2.57 8.88
CA VAL A 87 6.17 3.90 8.22
C VAL A 87 5.35 4.91 9.02
N TRP A 88 4.20 4.50 9.57
CA TRP A 88 3.33 5.42 10.30
C TRP A 88 3.86 5.71 11.69
N LYS A 89 4.41 4.71 12.38
CA LYS A 89 5.11 4.92 13.66
C LYS A 89 6.27 5.91 13.53
N ALA A 90 7.03 5.84 12.44
CA ALA A 90 8.09 6.81 12.16
C ALA A 90 7.55 8.22 11.84
N ILE A 91 6.30 8.34 11.37
CA ILE A 91 5.65 9.64 11.18
C ILE A 91 5.14 10.17 12.52
N GLU A 92 4.54 9.32 13.36
CA GLU A 92 4.07 9.68 14.69
C GLU A 92 5.19 10.20 15.60
N SER A 93 6.41 9.66 15.48
CA SER A 93 7.57 10.15 16.22
C SER A 93 7.96 11.60 15.90
N HIS A 94 7.44 12.18 14.80
CA HIS A 94 7.63 13.59 14.44
C HIS A 94 6.52 14.51 14.98
N ASN A 95 5.80 14.08 16.02
CA ASN A 95 4.65 14.79 16.60
C ASN A 95 3.53 15.05 15.55
N VAL A 96 3.26 14.03 14.73
CA VAL A 96 2.23 14.03 13.70
C VAL A 96 1.17 13.00 14.07
N LYS A 97 -0.09 13.44 14.17
CA LYS A 97 -1.20 12.51 14.36
C LYS A 97 -1.54 11.87 13.01
N VAL A 98 -1.50 10.54 12.94
CA VAL A 98 -1.83 9.80 11.71
C VAL A 98 -3.27 9.29 11.81
N ASN A 99 -4.15 9.79 10.92
CA ASN A 99 -5.53 9.33 10.80
C ASN A 99 -5.65 8.41 9.58
N THR A 100 -5.89 7.11 9.79
CA THR A 100 -5.99 6.12 8.70
C THR A 100 -7.41 5.56 8.53
N PHE A 101 -7.84 5.38 7.28
CA PHE A 101 -9.19 4.88 6.96
C PHE A 101 -9.15 3.71 5.96
N GLU A 102 -10.05 2.73 6.13
CA GLU A 102 -10.15 1.59 5.21
C GLU A 102 -10.67 2.04 3.83
N ARG A 103 -10.05 1.55 2.75
CA ARG A 103 -10.53 1.77 1.38
C ARG A 103 -11.88 1.07 1.16
N SER A 104 -12.83 1.76 0.51
CA SER A 104 -14.14 1.16 0.21
C SER A 104 -14.00 -0.10 -0.65
N SER A 105 -14.52 -1.23 -0.14
CA SER A 105 -14.40 -2.54 -0.79
C SER A 105 -15.19 -2.67 -2.11
N TRP A 106 -16.12 -1.75 -2.37
CA TRP A 106 -17.00 -1.78 -3.54
C TRP A 106 -16.50 -0.94 -4.73
N THR A 107 -15.82 0.20 -4.49
CA THR A 107 -15.42 1.12 -5.57
C THR A 107 -13.91 1.23 -5.77
N ARG A 108 -13.10 0.68 -4.85
CA ARG A 108 -11.65 0.93 -4.76
C ARG A 108 -11.26 2.41 -4.68
N ARG A 109 -12.23 3.33 -4.48
CA ARG A 109 -11.98 4.75 -4.25
C ARG A 109 -11.99 5.05 -2.75
N GLU A 110 -11.02 5.87 -2.36
CA GLU A 110 -10.97 6.60 -1.10
C GLU A 110 -12.07 7.66 -1.14
N LYS A 111 -12.99 7.66 -0.16
CA LYS A 111 -14.04 8.69 -0.01
C LYS A 111 -14.19 9.17 1.44
N GLN A 112 -13.62 8.44 2.41
CA GLN A 112 -13.79 8.72 3.84
C GLN A 112 -12.67 9.62 4.38
N VAL A 113 -11.47 9.56 3.78
CA VAL A 113 -10.30 10.35 4.17
C VAL A 113 -10.57 11.85 3.99
N ASP A 114 -11.07 12.24 2.81
CA ASP A 114 -11.33 13.65 2.48
C ASP A 114 -12.41 14.25 3.38
N ALA A 115 -13.44 13.46 3.70
CA ALA A 115 -14.54 13.88 4.56
C ALA A 115 -14.08 14.17 5.99
N GLU A 116 -13.17 13.35 6.54
CA GLU A 116 -12.65 13.56 7.89
C GLU A 116 -11.74 14.79 7.97
N LEU A 117 -10.80 14.95 7.03
CA LEU A 117 -9.95 16.13 6.98
C LEU A 117 -10.79 17.42 6.95
N ILE A 118 -11.86 17.42 6.15
CA ILE A 118 -12.81 18.53 6.08
C ILE A 118 -13.55 18.72 7.41
N ALA A 119 -14.02 17.64 8.03
CA ALA A 119 -14.74 17.70 9.31
C ALA A 119 -13.85 18.26 10.43
N ASP A 120 -12.67 17.67 10.64
CA ASP A 120 -11.72 18.05 11.68
C ASP A 120 -11.27 19.50 11.53
N SER A 121 -10.94 19.93 10.30
CA SER A 121 -10.51 21.32 10.06
C SER A 121 -11.62 22.34 10.34
N ILE A 122 -12.86 22.00 10.02
CA ILE A 122 -14.03 22.86 10.31
C ILE A 122 -14.34 22.87 11.81
N GLU A 123 -14.24 21.73 12.50
CA GLU A 123 -14.45 21.62 13.94
C GLU A 123 -13.41 22.46 14.68
N GLN A 124 -12.12 22.32 14.35
CA GLN A 124 -11.06 23.11 14.97
C GLN A 124 -11.22 24.61 14.72
N ALA A 125 -11.65 25.01 13.52
CA ALA A 125 -11.94 26.42 13.24
C ALA A 125 -13.13 26.94 14.07
N SER A 126 -14.15 26.11 14.27
CA SER A 126 -15.29 26.44 15.13
C SER A 126 -14.87 26.61 16.58
N GLU A 127 -14.07 25.68 17.11
CA GLU A 127 -13.54 25.76 18.46
C GLU A 127 -12.66 26.99 18.66
N ALA A 128 -11.73 27.25 17.73
CA ALA A 128 -10.86 28.41 17.78
C ALA A 128 -11.67 29.71 17.81
N TYR A 129 -12.71 29.79 16.99
CA TYR A 129 -13.63 30.93 16.96
C TYR A 129 -14.35 31.12 18.30
N HIS A 130 -14.91 30.05 18.89
CA HIS A 130 -15.60 30.11 20.18
C HIS A 130 -14.66 30.45 21.34
N LYS A 131 -13.43 29.91 21.33
CA LYS A 131 -12.40 30.15 22.34
C LYS A 131 -11.65 31.48 22.13
N GLN A 132 -11.96 32.22 21.05
CA GLN A 132 -11.26 33.44 20.63
C GLN A 132 -9.74 33.25 20.53
N MET A 133 -9.32 32.09 20.01
CA MET A 133 -7.93 31.67 19.92
C MET A 133 -7.37 31.99 18.53
N PRO A 134 -6.34 32.85 18.41
CA PRO A 134 -5.65 33.09 17.14
C PRO A 134 -5.20 31.78 16.52
N THR A 135 -5.63 31.52 15.28
CA THR A 135 -5.39 30.22 14.63
C THR A 135 -5.12 30.40 13.15
N VAL A 136 -4.10 29.71 12.65
CA VAL A 136 -3.75 29.62 11.23
C VAL A 136 -3.92 28.18 10.77
N PHE A 137 -4.52 28.00 9.60
CA PHE A 137 -4.69 26.70 8.97
C PHE A 137 -3.74 26.57 7.78
N ILE A 138 -3.02 25.45 7.72
CA ILE A 138 -2.24 25.05 6.57
C ILE A 138 -2.83 23.75 6.06
N ILE A 139 -3.31 23.74 4.82
CA ILE A 139 -3.93 22.57 4.19
C ILE A 139 -3.05 22.14 3.04
N VAL A 140 -2.57 20.90 3.04
CA VAL A 140 -1.77 20.31 1.97
C VAL A 140 -2.66 19.40 1.13
N SER A 141 -3.29 19.96 0.11
CA SER A 141 -4.07 19.22 -0.89
C SER A 141 -4.30 20.09 -2.14
N GLY A 142 -4.37 19.46 -3.30
CA GLY A 142 -4.83 20.08 -4.54
C GLY A 142 -6.31 19.85 -4.85
N ASP A 143 -7.02 19.06 -4.03
CA ASP A 143 -8.37 18.60 -4.36
C ASP A 143 -9.42 19.71 -4.26
N ARG A 144 -10.39 19.65 -5.18
CA ARG A 144 -11.55 20.54 -5.21
C ARG A 144 -12.44 20.37 -3.97
N ASP A 145 -12.51 19.16 -3.41
CA ASP A 145 -13.45 18.86 -2.32
C ASP A 145 -13.12 19.63 -1.02
N VAL A 146 -11.84 19.94 -0.81
CA VAL A 146 -11.37 20.73 0.35
C VAL A 146 -11.80 22.20 0.30
N ARG A 147 -12.29 22.69 -0.85
CA ARG A 147 -12.75 24.07 -1.02
C ARG A 147 -13.84 24.42 -0.01
N SER A 148 -14.72 23.46 0.27
CA SER A 148 -15.82 23.64 1.22
C SER A 148 -15.32 23.99 2.63
N ALA A 149 -14.22 23.38 3.09
CA ALA A 149 -13.55 23.72 4.33
C ALA A 149 -12.93 25.11 4.26
N VAL A 150 -12.15 25.41 3.20
CA VAL A 150 -11.51 26.73 3.01
C VAL A 150 -12.53 27.87 3.09
N VAL A 151 -13.65 27.76 2.36
CA VAL A 151 -14.73 28.76 2.37
C VAL A 151 -15.29 28.94 3.78
N ARG A 152 -15.59 27.85 4.50
CA ARG A 152 -16.15 27.93 5.86
C ARG A 152 -15.16 28.52 6.86
N ILE A 153 -13.90 28.09 6.86
CA ILE A 153 -12.86 28.55 7.76
C ILE A 153 -12.59 30.05 7.59
N THR A 154 -12.47 30.50 6.34
CA THR A 154 -12.18 31.91 6.05
C THR A 154 -13.39 32.83 6.25
N ARG A 155 -14.59 32.45 5.79
CA ARG A 155 -15.77 33.33 5.87
C ARG A 155 -16.51 33.29 7.19
N LYS A 156 -16.72 32.11 7.75
CA LYS A 156 -17.55 31.94 8.96
C LYS A 156 -16.72 32.14 10.22
N TYR A 157 -15.49 31.64 10.23
CA TYR A 157 -14.63 31.63 11.41
C TYR A 157 -13.48 32.65 11.33
N HIS A 158 -13.36 33.37 10.21
CA HIS A 158 -12.38 34.44 10.01
C HIS A 158 -10.93 34.03 10.32
N CYS A 159 -10.59 32.76 10.05
CA CYS A 159 -9.24 32.24 10.23
C CYS A 159 -8.46 32.29 8.92
N GLN A 160 -7.14 32.48 9.02
CA GLN A 160 -6.23 32.47 7.88
C GLN A 160 -5.98 31.05 7.39
N VAL A 161 -5.96 30.86 6.07
CA VAL A 161 -5.78 29.56 5.42
C VAL A 161 -4.69 29.65 4.34
N HIS A 162 -3.68 28.80 4.47
CA HIS A 162 -2.66 28.56 3.45
C HIS A 162 -2.90 27.21 2.79
N LEU A 163 -3.20 27.20 1.49
CA LEU A 163 -3.36 25.98 0.71
C LEU A 163 -2.05 25.66 -0.02
N TRP A 164 -1.44 24.54 0.30
CA TRP A 164 -0.24 24.03 -0.35
C TRP A 164 -0.59 22.89 -1.30
N SER A 165 -0.13 22.98 -2.55
CA SER A 165 -0.37 21.95 -3.57
C SER A 165 0.81 21.85 -4.54
N TRP A 166 0.90 20.73 -5.25
CA TRP A 166 1.65 20.66 -6.50
C TRP A 166 0.92 21.46 -7.59
N LYS A 167 1.65 22.13 -8.50
CA LYS A 167 1.04 22.90 -9.61
C LYS A 167 0.16 22.05 -10.53
N ASN A 168 0.58 20.81 -10.79
CA ASN A 168 -0.13 19.85 -11.62
C ASN A 168 -1.32 19.18 -10.89
N GLY A 169 -1.38 19.28 -9.56
CA GLY A 169 -2.44 18.73 -8.72
C GLY A 169 -3.51 19.75 -8.33
N LEU A 170 -3.26 21.05 -8.47
CA LEU A 170 -4.17 22.10 -8.00
C LEU A 170 -5.43 22.22 -8.86
N ALA A 171 -6.60 22.03 -8.26
CA ALA A 171 -7.88 22.24 -8.90
C ALA A 171 -8.04 23.67 -9.43
N THR A 172 -8.68 23.80 -10.60
CA THR A 172 -8.84 25.09 -11.31
C THR A 172 -9.67 26.11 -10.55
N VAL A 173 -10.48 25.67 -9.59
CA VAL A 173 -11.30 26.56 -8.74
C VAL A 173 -10.44 27.51 -7.92
N TYR A 174 -9.26 27.09 -7.48
CA TYR A 174 -8.33 27.92 -6.70
C TYR A 174 -7.47 28.85 -7.58
N LYS A 175 -7.50 28.67 -8.91
CA LYS A 175 -6.78 29.54 -9.86
C LYS A 175 -7.61 30.77 -10.27
N ARG A 176 -8.91 30.76 -9.98
CA ARG A 176 -9.83 31.86 -10.27
C ARG A 176 -10.05 32.65 -8.98
N ASN A 177 -10.36 33.94 -9.12
CA ASN A 177 -10.85 34.71 -7.98
C ASN A 177 -12.18 34.12 -7.55
N ASP A 178 -12.13 33.35 -6.49
CA ASP A 178 -13.30 32.75 -5.88
C ASP A 178 -13.92 33.78 -4.94
N GLU A 179 -15.02 34.39 -5.37
CA GLU A 179 -15.76 35.35 -4.54
C GLU A 179 -16.21 34.72 -3.23
N GLU A 180 -16.34 33.38 -3.17
CA GLU A 180 -16.72 32.65 -1.97
C GLU A 180 -15.63 32.53 -0.91
N ILE A 181 -14.39 32.87 -1.23
CA ILE A 181 -13.29 32.82 -0.27
C ILE A 181 -13.02 34.24 0.23
N ALA A 182 -12.88 34.41 1.55
CA ALA A 182 -12.64 35.73 2.11
C ALA A 182 -11.28 36.27 1.65
N GLN A 183 -11.29 37.41 0.94
CA GLN A 183 -10.08 38.05 0.44
C GLN A 183 -9.15 38.46 1.59
N GLY A 184 -7.85 38.21 1.41
CA GLY A 184 -6.83 38.51 2.41
C GLY A 184 -6.68 37.48 3.54
N LEU A 185 -7.54 36.46 3.61
CA LEU A 185 -7.44 35.35 4.57
C LEU A 185 -7.08 34.01 3.90
N PHE A 186 -6.84 34.02 2.59
CA PHE A 186 -6.52 32.82 1.82
C PHE A 186 -5.34 33.05 0.89
N GLU A 187 -4.40 32.12 0.88
CA GLU A 187 -3.24 32.14 -0.01
C GLU A 187 -2.92 30.74 -0.51
N VAL A 188 -2.51 30.64 -1.78
CA VAL A 188 -2.09 29.38 -2.41
C VAL A 188 -0.58 29.37 -2.59
N HIS A 189 0.04 28.27 -2.17
CA HIS A 189 1.47 28.02 -2.21
C HIS A 189 1.77 26.75 -3.01
N PHE A 190 2.96 26.70 -3.61
CA PHE A 190 3.38 25.57 -4.45
C PHE A 190 4.55 24.79 -3.88
N LEU A 191 4.41 23.46 -3.85
CA LEU A 191 5.45 22.54 -3.36
C LEU A 191 6.55 22.27 -4.39
N ASP A 192 6.34 22.61 -5.66
CA ASP A 192 7.22 22.29 -6.79
C ASP A 192 8.69 22.70 -6.57
N ASP A 193 8.91 23.90 -6.01
CA ASP A 193 10.26 24.43 -5.75
C ASP A 193 10.96 23.72 -4.57
N TYR A 194 10.19 22.96 -3.78
CA TYR A 194 10.61 22.23 -2.60
C TYR A 194 10.65 20.71 -2.81
N LEU A 195 10.36 20.23 -4.03
CA LEU A 195 10.23 18.80 -4.34
C LEU A 195 11.43 17.96 -3.90
N GLU A 196 12.65 18.47 -4.05
CA GLU A 196 13.89 17.78 -3.67
C GLU A 196 14.28 17.98 -2.20
N LYS A 197 13.67 18.95 -1.51
CA LYS A 197 13.91 19.20 -0.09
C LYS A 197 12.98 18.35 0.77
N VAL A 198 11.71 18.29 0.38
CA VAL A 198 10.67 17.48 1.01
C VAL A 198 10.79 16.00 0.62
N GLY A 199 11.16 15.74 -0.64
CA GLY A 199 11.17 14.41 -1.23
C GLY A 199 12.52 13.72 -1.24
N PHE A 200 12.50 12.39 -1.27
CA PHE A 200 13.67 11.54 -1.44
C PHE A 200 13.33 10.29 -2.27
N HIS A 201 14.36 9.56 -2.71
CA HIS A 201 14.21 8.32 -3.49
C HIS A 201 14.49 7.15 -2.59
N ALA A 202 13.44 6.45 -2.19
CA ALA A 202 13.60 5.17 -1.53
C ALA A 202 13.85 4.13 -2.61
N ASN A 203 15.02 3.50 -2.56
CA ASN A 203 15.37 2.42 -3.47
C ASN A 203 15.22 1.05 -2.82
N ILE A 204 14.99 0.95 -1.50
CA ILE A 204 14.88 -0.34 -0.80
C ILE A 204 13.44 -0.51 -0.29
N PHE A 205 12.84 -1.69 -0.50
CA PHE A 205 11.48 -2.01 -0.02
C PHE A 205 11.41 -3.46 0.50
N ARG A 206 10.21 -3.98 0.78
CA ARG A 206 9.93 -5.42 0.88
C ARG A 206 9.16 -5.83 -0.37
N VAL A 207 9.76 -6.60 -1.29
CA VAL A 207 8.97 -7.29 -2.32
C VAL A 207 8.57 -8.65 -1.78
N ASP A 208 7.30 -8.98 -1.89
CA ASP A 208 6.90 -10.38 -1.91
C ASP A 208 7.60 -11.08 -3.10
N ARG A 209 8.22 -12.22 -2.83
CA ARG A 209 8.99 -12.99 -3.81
C ARG A 209 8.18 -13.43 -5.01
N ALA A 210 6.86 -13.59 -4.83
CA ALA A 210 5.93 -13.90 -5.92
C ALA A 210 5.86 -12.79 -6.98
N VAL A 211 6.43 -11.60 -6.71
CA VAL A 211 6.30 -10.40 -7.54
C VAL A 211 7.61 -10.03 -8.27
N ILE A 212 8.72 -10.72 -8.02
CA ILE A 212 9.99 -10.40 -8.68
C ILE A 212 10.00 -10.98 -10.09
N ASN A 213 10.10 -10.10 -11.08
CA ASN A 213 10.10 -10.49 -12.47
C ASN A 213 11.35 -11.34 -12.80
N PRO A 214 11.23 -12.43 -13.58
CA PRO A 214 12.34 -13.29 -14.01
C PRO A 214 13.53 -12.54 -14.63
N HIS A 215 13.27 -11.41 -15.30
CA HIS A 215 14.28 -10.58 -15.96
C HIS A 215 14.81 -9.45 -15.07
N SER A 216 14.52 -9.46 -13.76
CA SER A 216 15.18 -8.55 -12.82
C SER A 216 16.69 -8.84 -12.78
N ILE A 217 17.49 -7.83 -12.49
CA ILE A 217 18.95 -7.90 -12.58
C ILE A 217 19.50 -8.32 -11.22
N VAL A 218 20.41 -9.29 -11.17
CA VAL A 218 21.11 -9.67 -9.94
C VAL A 218 22.61 -9.47 -10.14
N VAL A 219 23.19 -8.57 -9.36
CA VAL A 219 24.63 -8.30 -9.33
C VAL A 219 25.25 -9.13 -8.23
N LEU A 220 26.15 -10.02 -8.62
CA LEU A 220 26.86 -10.88 -7.68
C LEU A 220 28.00 -10.12 -7.01
N ASP A 221 28.10 -10.24 -5.68
CA ASP A 221 29.15 -9.65 -4.85
C ASP A 221 29.46 -8.17 -5.23
N PRO A 222 28.48 -7.25 -5.08
CA PRO A 222 28.60 -5.87 -5.57
C PRO A 222 29.59 -5.00 -4.78
N LEU A 223 29.89 -5.34 -3.52
CA LEU A 223 30.65 -4.47 -2.60
C LEU A 223 32.03 -4.06 -3.13
N PRO A 224 32.85 -4.93 -3.73
CA PRO A 224 34.16 -4.56 -4.29
C PRO A 224 34.10 -3.49 -5.38
N LYS A 225 32.92 -3.25 -5.99
CA LYS A 225 32.71 -2.27 -7.05
C LYS A 225 31.45 -1.43 -6.82
N ALA A 226 31.12 -1.15 -5.56
CA ALA A 226 29.91 -0.42 -5.18
C ALA A 226 29.76 0.92 -5.92
N ASP A 227 30.85 1.67 -6.12
CA ASP A 227 30.82 2.94 -6.85
C ASP A 227 30.37 2.78 -8.31
N LYS A 228 30.73 1.67 -8.95
CA LYS A 228 30.34 1.37 -10.34
C LYS A 228 28.87 0.97 -10.44
N VAL A 229 28.39 0.25 -9.45
CA VAL A 229 26.96 -0.07 -9.31
C VAL A 229 26.16 1.22 -9.13
N GLU A 230 26.62 2.15 -8.29
CA GLU A 230 25.94 3.45 -8.13
C GLU A 230 25.99 4.33 -9.38
N GLU A 231 27.14 4.41 -10.06
CA GLU A 231 27.26 5.13 -11.33
C GLU A 231 26.27 4.60 -12.38
N PHE A 232 26.09 3.28 -12.43
CA PHE A 232 25.12 2.63 -13.30
C PHE A 232 23.68 3.00 -12.92
N LEU A 233 23.32 2.89 -11.64
CA LEU A 233 21.97 3.16 -11.15
C LEU A 233 21.55 4.61 -11.37
N LYS A 234 22.47 5.57 -11.20
CA LYS A 234 22.23 6.99 -11.50
C LYS A 234 21.93 7.29 -12.98
N ARG A 235 22.33 6.40 -13.89
CA ARG A 235 22.10 6.56 -15.34
C ARG A 235 20.86 5.84 -15.85
N LEU A 236 20.20 5.04 -15.01
CA LEU A 236 18.98 4.36 -15.41
C LEU A 236 17.83 5.36 -15.54
N ARG A 237 17.11 5.30 -16.66
CA ARG A 237 15.86 6.04 -16.85
C ARG A 237 14.66 5.33 -16.22
N THR A 238 14.77 4.02 -16.04
CA THR A 238 13.75 3.20 -15.39
C THR A 238 13.97 3.22 -13.88
N PRO A 239 12.97 3.62 -13.08
CA PRO A 239 13.05 3.50 -11.63
C PRO A 239 13.24 2.04 -11.23
N VAL A 240 14.15 1.79 -10.28
CA VAL A 240 14.47 0.45 -9.80
C VAL A 240 14.47 0.39 -8.29
N TYR A 241 14.03 -0.74 -7.76
CA TYR A 241 14.25 -1.12 -6.38
C TYR A 241 15.54 -1.94 -6.26
N ARG A 242 16.14 -1.92 -5.07
CA ARG A 242 17.42 -2.50 -4.68
C ARG A 242 17.18 -3.40 -3.47
N TYR A 243 17.67 -4.62 -3.54
CA TYR A 243 17.47 -5.65 -2.53
C TYR A 243 18.73 -6.43 -2.31
N GLU A 244 19.11 -6.62 -1.06
CA GLU A 244 20.13 -7.61 -0.75
C GLU A 244 19.51 -9.00 -0.64
N VAL A 245 20.16 -9.96 -1.29
CA VAL A 245 19.70 -11.34 -1.33
C VAL A 245 20.31 -12.08 -0.15
N VAL A 246 19.45 -12.59 0.74
CA VAL A 246 19.83 -13.42 1.88
C VAL A 246 19.50 -14.90 1.58
N PRO A 247 20.39 -15.84 1.94
CA PRO A 247 21.67 -15.64 2.62
C PRO A 247 22.83 -15.25 1.68
N LYS A 248 23.87 -14.63 2.26
CA LYS A 248 25.15 -14.38 1.58
C LYS A 248 25.74 -15.70 1.07
N ARG A 249 26.24 -15.72 -0.17
CA ARG A 249 26.94 -16.89 -0.71
C ARG A 249 28.27 -17.12 0.03
N ALA A 250 28.65 -18.38 0.20
CA ALA A 250 29.86 -18.76 0.95
C ALA A 250 31.15 -18.20 0.33
N ASP A 251 31.17 -18.00 -0.99
CA ASP A 251 32.30 -17.48 -1.76
C ASP A 251 32.26 -15.96 -1.98
N ALA A 252 31.27 -15.25 -1.43
CA ALA A 252 31.05 -13.82 -1.68
C ALA A 252 31.50 -12.95 -0.49
N SER A 253 32.09 -11.80 -0.82
CA SER A 253 32.47 -10.79 0.18
C SER A 253 31.25 -10.09 0.79
N SER A 254 30.21 -9.85 -0.02
CA SER A 254 28.95 -9.25 0.39
C SER A 254 27.72 -10.04 -0.05
N GLN A 255 26.54 -9.64 0.43
CA GLN A 255 25.27 -10.11 -0.11
C GLN A 255 25.14 -9.70 -1.58
N ASP A 256 24.50 -10.54 -2.39
CA ASP A 256 24.23 -10.21 -3.79
C ASP A 256 23.10 -9.16 -3.88
N LEU A 257 23.12 -8.31 -4.90
CA LEU A 257 22.18 -7.21 -5.05
C LEU A 257 21.19 -7.50 -6.19
N ALA A 258 19.91 -7.64 -5.86
CA ALA A 258 18.82 -7.66 -6.83
C ALA A 258 18.35 -6.22 -7.12
N ILE A 259 18.40 -5.85 -8.39
CA ILE A 259 17.90 -4.60 -8.97
C ILE A 259 16.62 -4.94 -9.74
N ILE A 260 15.48 -4.47 -9.22
CA ILE A 260 14.15 -4.85 -9.68
C ILE A 260 13.51 -3.63 -10.35
N PRO A 261 13.18 -3.67 -11.64
CA PRO A 261 12.45 -2.58 -12.28
C PRO A 261 11.14 -2.33 -11.54
N ALA A 262 10.90 -1.09 -11.09
CA ALA A 262 9.77 -0.80 -10.21
C ALA A 262 8.40 -1.06 -10.86
N PHE A 263 8.38 -1.08 -12.19
CA PHE A 263 7.23 -1.32 -13.05
C PHE A 263 7.28 -2.68 -13.77
N ALA A 264 8.07 -3.64 -13.27
CA ALA A 264 8.25 -4.91 -13.98
C ALA A 264 6.95 -5.69 -14.22
N TRP A 265 5.89 -5.44 -13.44
CA TRP A 265 4.57 -6.04 -13.63
C TRP A 265 3.77 -5.45 -14.80
N SER A 266 4.06 -4.21 -15.21
CA SER A 266 3.35 -3.50 -16.29
C SER A 266 4.18 -3.35 -17.57
N MET A 267 5.46 -3.71 -17.55
CA MET A 267 6.33 -3.66 -18.71
C MET A 267 6.14 -4.88 -19.61
N GLU A 268 6.21 -4.67 -20.93
CA GLU A 268 6.25 -5.76 -21.91
C GLU A 268 7.50 -6.63 -21.69
N SER A 269 7.36 -7.94 -21.91
CA SER A 269 8.44 -8.91 -21.69
C SER A 269 9.71 -8.56 -22.48
N ASP A 270 9.57 -8.13 -23.73
CA ASP A 270 10.71 -7.75 -24.57
C ASP A 270 11.44 -6.50 -24.06
N LYS A 271 10.73 -5.54 -23.47
CA LYS A 271 11.33 -4.35 -22.87
C LYS A 271 12.13 -4.71 -21.62
N LEU A 272 11.61 -5.61 -20.79
CA LEU A 272 12.31 -6.10 -19.61
C LEU A 272 13.55 -6.92 -19.97
N ARG A 273 13.43 -7.79 -20.97
CA ARG A 273 14.56 -8.54 -21.51
C ARG A 273 15.61 -7.60 -22.09
N GLY A 274 15.19 -6.58 -22.85
CA GLY A 274 16.08 -5.55 -23.38
C GLY A 274 16.83 -4.80 -22.27
N LEU A 275 16.10 -4.34 -21.24
CA LEU A 275 16.68 -3.67 -20.07
C LEU A 275 17.70 -4.57 -19.36
N PHE A 276 17.37 -5.84 -19.14
CA PHE A 276 18.29 -6.80 -18.55
C PHE A 276 19.57 -6.96 -19.38
N MET A 277 19.44 -7.21 -20.69
CA MET A 277 20.59 -7.43 -21.57
C MET A 277 21.51 -6.20 -21.64
N GLU A 278 20.94 -5.00 -21.73
CA GLU A 278 21.69 -3.75 -21.71
C GLU A 278 22.41 -3.55 -20.36
N SER A 279 21.71 -3.80 -19.25
CA SER A 279 22.25 -3.67 -17.90
C SER A 279 23.39 -4.66 -17.66
N LYS A 280 23.20 -5.91 -18.08
CA LYS A 280 24.21 -6.97 -18.02
C LYS A 280 25.46 -6.55 -18.78
N ALA A 281 25.34 -6.15 -20.04
CA ALA A 281 26.48 -5.71 -20.85
C ALA A 281 27.24 -4.53 -20.19
N LYS A 282 26.52 -3.53 -19.65
CA LYS A 282 27.14 -2.37 -18.99
C LYS A 282 27.87 -2.72 -17.70
N LEU A 283 27.28 -3.56 -16.86
CA LEU A 283 27.85 -3.95 -15.57
C LEU A 283 28.98 -4.97 -15.74
N GLU A 284 28.85 -5.93 -16.66
CA GLU A 284 29.91 -6.88 -17.00
C GLU A 284 31.12 -6.19 -17.63
N ALA A 285 30.92 -5.12 -18.42
CA ALA A 285 32.02 -4.28 -18.90
C ALA A 285 32.77 -3.56 -17.76
N LYS A 286 32.18 -3.45 -16.56
CA LYS A 286 32.86 -2.96 -15.34
C LYS A 286 33.46 -4.12 -14.51
N GLY A 287 33.40 -5.35 -15.02
CA GLY A 287 33.87 -6.57 -14.40
C GLY A 287 33.05 -7.00 -13.18
N LEU A 288 31.75 -6.72 -13.19
CA LEU A 288 30.78 -7.32 -12.26
C LEU A 288 30.18 -8.57 -12.90
N SER A 289 29.81 -9.57 -12.09
CA SER A 289 29.06 -10.72 -12.60
C SER A 289 27.56 -10.46 -12.46
N VAL A 290 26.82 -10.58 -13.55
CA VAL A 290 25.39 -10.24 -13.59
C VAL A 290 24.57 -11.41 -14.11
N LEU A 291 23.52 -11.76 -13.38
CA LEU A 291 22.54 -12.78 -13.74
C LEU A 291 21.15 -12.16 -13.80
N SER A 292 20.26 -12.75 -14.58
CA SER A 292 18.83 -12.52 -14.40
C SER A 292 18.38 -13.19 -13.11
N TYR A 293 17.29 -12.70 -12.52
CA TYR A 293 16.72 -13.31 -11.32
C TYR A 293 16.33 -14.78 -11.55
N LEU A 294 15.88 -15.13 -12.75
CA LEU A 294 15.63 -16.51 -13.14
C LEU A 294 16.92 -17.36 -13.14
N GLU A 295 17.99 -16.90 -13.78
CA GLU A 295 19.28 -17.62 -13.79
C GLU A 295 19.85 -17.73 -12.38
N TYR A 296 19.74 -16.66 -11.59
CA TYR A 296 20.18 -16.62 -10.20
C TYR A 296 19.43 -17.64 -9.35
N THR A 297 18.09 -17.66 -9.44
CA THR A 297 17.28 -18.64 -8.72
C THR A 297 17.55 -20.06 -9.22
N GLN A 298 17.64 -20.34 -10.50
CA GLN A 298 17.99 -21.69 -10.99
C GLN A 298 19.36 -22.17 -10.49
N LYS A 299 20.34 -21.26 -10.40
CA LYS A 299 21.72 -21.60 -10.01
C LYS A 299 21.89 -21.76 -8.49
N TYR A 300 21.16 -20.97 -7.71
CA TYR A 300 21.37 -20.86 -6.26
C TYR A 300 20.12 -21.18 -5.41
N ALA A 301 18.96 -21.46 -6.02
CA ALA A 301 17.73 -21.77 -5.28
C ALA A 301 17.76 -23.18 -4.66
N ASP A 302 18.39 -24.15 -5.31
CA ASP A 302 18.30 -25.57 -4.92
C ASP A 302 19.26 -25.99 -3.78
N ARG A 303 20.12 -25.10 -3.26
CA ARG A 303 21.19 -25.50 -2.33
C ARG A 303 20.97 -25.23 -0.84
N ALA A 304 19.85 -24.64 -0.44
CA ALA A 304 19.55 -24.50 0.98
C ALA A 304 18.05 -24.35 1.20
N GLY A 305 17.46 -25.31 1.93
CA GLY A 305 16.11 -25.24 2.50
C GLY A 305 15.99 -24.19 3.61
N ALA A 306 16.65 -23.05 3.45
CA ALA A 306 16.42 -21.88 4.28
C ALA A 306 15.16 -21.17 3.76
N ASP A 307 14.30 -20.78 4.68
CA ASP A 307 13.26 -19.78 4.44
C ASP A 307 13.97 -18.48 4.05
N LYS A 308 14.27 -18.35 2.76
CA LYS A 308 15.00 -17.17 2.29
C LYS A 308 13.99 -16.03 2.51
N SER A 309 14.38 -14.97 3.18
CA SER A 309 13.71 -13.68 3.13
C SER A 309 14.60 -12.77 2.29
N LEU A 310 14.04 -11.86 1.51
CA LEU A 310 14.88 -10.76 0.98
C LEU A 310 14.99 -9.77 2.13
N ALA A 311 16.20 -9.59 2.67
CA ALA A 311 16.40 -8.65 3.75
C ALA A 311 16.43 -7.23 3.17
N ILE A 312 15.85 -6.32 3.93
CA ILE A 312 15.94 -4.89 3.66
C ILE A 312 17.41 -4.52 3.91
N SER A 313 18.12 -4.12 2.88
CA SER A 313 19.40 -3.41 3.04
C SER A 313 19.10 -1.98 3.38
N ASN A 314 18.90 -1.68 4.66
CA ASN A 314 19.01 -0.31 5.11
C ASN A 314 20.51 -0.01 5.18
N ARG A 315 21.08 0.56 4.12
CA ARG A 315 22.40 1.20 4.22
C ARG A 315 22.36 2.49 5.08
N PHE A 316 21.18 2.81 5.59
CA PHE A 316 20.89 3.81 6.60
C PHE A 316 19.96 3.14 7.63
N ASP A 317 20.57 2.53 8.65
CA ASP A 317 19.88 2.41 9.94
C ASP A 317 19.46 3.82 10.39
N GLU A 318 18.41 3.88 11.20
CA GLU A 318 17.99 5.10 11.89
C GLU A 318 19.23 5.77 12.48
N LEU A 319 19.41 7.07 12.19
CA LEU A 319 20.47 7.85 12.84
C LEU A 319 20.34 7.60 14.35
N PRO A 320 21.42 7.22 15.05
CA PRO A 320 21.34 7.00 16.49
C PRO A 320 20.76 8.26 17.11
N GLU A 321 19.68 8.07 17.85
CA GLU A 321 19.13 9.10 18.72
C GLU A 321 20.28 9.59 19.61
N ASP A 322 20.50 10.90 19.61
CA ASP A 322 21.41 11.53 20.56
C ASP A 322 20.95 11.14 21.97
N GLU A 323 21.77 10.36 22.66
CA GLU A 323 21.63 10.05 24.07
C GLU A 323 21.72 11.36 24.87
N GLY A 324 20.55 11.87 25.26
CA GLY A 324 20.38 12.74 26.41
C GLY A 324 18.98 12.42 26.95
N GLY A 325 18.85 11.61 28.00
CA GLY A 325 19.53 11.73 29.27
C GLY A 325 18.43 12.03 30.28
N GLU A 326 18.03 10.98 31.00
CA GLU A 326 17.45 10.96 32.35
C GLU A 326 16.28 11.91 32.64
N ASP A 327 15.11 11.34 32.95
CA ASP A 327 14.64 11.35 34.34
C ASP A 327 13.46 10.41 34.56
N GLU A 328 13.56 9.72 35.69
CA GLU A 328 12.72 8.66 36.23
C GLU A 328 11.45 9.18 36.94
N ASP A 329 10.65 8.20 37.38
CA ASP A 329 9.62 8.22 38.43
C ASP A 329 8.16 8.52 38.00
N GLY A 330 7.16 7.66 38.24
CA GLY A 330 7.16 6.41 39.00
C GLY A 330 5.78 5.69 39.02
N ARG A 331 5.82 4.47 39.58
CA ARG A 331 4.79 3.62 40.27
C ARG A 331 3.39 4.21 40.52
N ASP A 332 2.27 3.47 40.60
CA ASP A 332 1.90 2.10 41.09
C ASP A 332 0.58 1.69 40.38
N GLU A 333 0.35 0.44 39.93
CA GLU A 333 -0.21 -0.76 40.61
C GLU A 333 -1.69 -0.74 41.07
N SER A 334 -2.45 -1.71 40.52
CA SER A 334 -3.64 -2.42 41.07
C SER A 334 -4.97 -1.64 41.21
N GLU A 335 -6.19 -2.19 41.12
CA GLU A 335 -6.69 -3.57 41.16
C GLU A 335 -8.15 -3.65 40.64
N GLU A 336 -8.66 -4.88 40.54
CA GLU A 336 -9.87 -5.33 39.86
C GLU A 336 -11.20 -5.15 40.61
N ASP A 337 -12.27 -5.19 39.80
CA ASP A 337 -13.54 -5.93 39.95
C ASP A 337 -14.79 -5.40 40.73
N ASP A 338 -15.87 -5.35 39.93
CA ASP A 338 -17.21 -5.92 40.10
C ASP A 338 -18.36 -5.25 40.91
N ASN A 339 -19.30 -4.72 40.11
CA ASN A 339 -20.72 -5.13 39.99
C ASN A 339 -21.90 -4.39 40.68
N LYS A 340 -22.87 -4.08 39.80
CA LYS A 340 -24.37 -4.09 39.90
C LYS A 340 -25.20 -2.86 40.34
N ASN A 341 -25.94 -2.37 39.32
CA ASN A 341 -27.36 -1.91 39.23
C ASN A 341 -27.78 -0.69 40.09
N GLN A 342 -28.57 0.29 39.59
CA GLN A 342 -29.81 0.14 38.82
C GLN A 342 -30.28 1.49 38.19
N GLU A 343 -30.75 1.40 36.94
CA GLU A 343 -31.78 2.18 36.20
C GLU A 343 -31.94 3.71 36.35
N SER A 344 -31.82 4.42 35.22
CA SER A 344 -32.95 5.21 34.68
C SER A 344 -32.77 5.51 33.19
N GLU A 345 -33.87 5.35 32.46
CA GLU A 345 -34.06 5.41 31.02
C GLU A 345 -33.66 6.74 30.34
N VAL A 346 -33.26 6.59 29.07
CA VAL A 346 -33.52 7.42 27.87
C VAL A 346 -32.20 7.61 27.11
N GLU A 347 -31.90 6.77 26.13
CA GLU A 347 -30.90 7.13 25.12
C GLU A 347 -30.97 6.27 23.84
N ASP A 348 -30.70 6.95 22.74
CA ASP A 348 -30.94 6.57 21.36
C ASP A 348 -30.27 5.27 20.93
N GLU A 349 -31.01 4.50 20.13
CA GLU A 349 -30.62 3.23 19.54
C GLU A 349 -29.45 3.43 18.53
N TRP A 350 -28.22 3.37 19.03
CA TRP A 350 -27.01 3.33 18.21
C TRP A 350 -26.96 2.03 17.39
N ILE A 351 -27.10 2.16 16.07
CA ILE A 351 -26.90 1.05 15.14
C ILE A 351 -25.40 0.77 15.02
N GLU A 352 -24.97 -0.36 15.58
CA GLU A 352 -23.59 -0.84 15.51
C GLU A 352 -23.16 -1.12 14.06
N VAL A 353 -22.25 -0.30 13.51
CA VAL A 353 -21.80 -0.36 12.10
C VAL A 353 -20.65 -1.35 11.89
N ASN A 354 -20.52 -2.40 12.72
CA ASN A 354 -19.48 -3.43 12.58
C ASN A 354 -19.83 -4.59 11.63
N ARG A 355 -20.99 -4.54 10.96
CA ARG A 355 -21.44 -5.57 10.00
C ARG A 355 -20.43 -5.84 8.87
N GLY A 356 -19.55 -4.88 8.54
CA GLY A 356 -18.52 -5.02 7.51
C GLY A 356 -17.36 -5.94 7.92
N LEU A 357 -16.83 -5.76 9.14
CA LEU A 357 -15.75 -6.56 9.69
C LEU A 357 -16.22 -7.99 9.97
N ASP A 358 -17.44 -8.18 10.47
CA ASP A 358 -18.02 -9.51 10.67
C ASP A 358 -18.30 -10.23 9.35
N ARG A 359 -18.72 -9.50 8.30
CA ARG A 359 -18.83 -10.07 6.94
C ARG A 359 -17.46 -10.44 6.39
N LYS A 360 -16.40 -9.68 6.67
CA LYS A 360 -15.02 -9.96 6.22
C LYS A 360 -14.42 -11.15 6.97
N ARG A 361 -14.53 -11.19 8.31
CA ARG A 361 -14.19 -12.37 9.14
C ARG A 361 -14.99 -13.60 8.71
N GLY A 362 -16.29 -13.44 8.43
CA GLY A 362 -17.15 -14.50 7.91
C GLY A 362 -16.71 -15.00 6.52
N ARG A 363 -16.27 -14.11 5.62
CA ARG A 363 -15.72 -14.49 4.30
C ARG A 363 -14.37 -15.21 4.41
N LEU A 364 -13.48 -14.75 5.29
CA LEU A 364 -12.19 -15.39 5.52
C LEU A 364 -12.36 -16.78 6.14
N ARG A 365 -13.19 -16.90 7.19
CA ARG A 365 -13.58 -18.21 7.75
C ARG A 365 -14.18 -19.12 6.68
N LYS A 366 -15.11 -18.61 5.87
CA LYS A 366 -15.71 -19.38 4.77
C LYS A 366 -14.72 -19.76 3.68
N ASN A 367 -13.71 -18.94 3.39
CA ASN A 367 -12.64 -19.28 2.43
C ASN A 367 -11.70 -20.33 3.00
N GLU A 368 -11.36 -20.25 4.28
CA GLU A 368 -10.58 -21.27 4.97
C GLU A 368 -11.36 -22.60 5.01
N ASP A 369 -12.64 -22.57 5.37
CA ASP A 369 -13.53 -23.73 5.33
C ASP A 369 -13.65 -24.31 3.91
N ASN A 370 -13.78 -23.45 2.89
CA ASN A 370 -13.81 -23.92 1.49
C ASN A 370 -12.46 -24.53 1.07
N SER A 371 -11.33 -24.01 1.52
CA SER A 371 -10.00 -24.58 1.22
C SER A 371 -9.78 -25.94 1.88
N ARG A 372 -10.42 -26.18 3.04
CA ARG A 372 -10.46 -27.50 3.70
C ARG A 372 -11.35 -28.50 2.94
N LEU A 373 -12.32 -28.03 2.16
CA LEU A 373 -13.16 -28.86 1.30
C LEU A 373 -12.45 -29.13 -0.02
N ARG A 374 -12.29 -30.41 -0.36
CA ARG A 374 -11.67 -30.82 -1.63
C ARG A 374 -12.54 -30.39 -2.83
N CYS A 375 -11.90 -29.85 -3.87
CA CYS A 375 -12.55 -29.47 -5.10
C CYS A 375 -13.17 -30.70 -5.79
N ARG A 376 -14.48 -30.65 -6.08
CA ARG A 376 -15.21 -31.75 -6.74
C ARG A 376 -14.72 -32.05 -8.14
N TRP A 377 -14.11 -31.06 -8.79
CA TRP A 377 -13.60 -31.20 -10.15
C TRP A 377 -12.19 -31.80 -10.19
N ARG A 378 -11.49 -31.91 -9.05
CA ARG A 378 -10.14 -32.49 -8.95
C ARG A 378 -9.25 -32.01 -10.11
N MET A 379 -8.58 -32.93 -10.81
CA MET A 379 -7.72 -32.71 -11.99
C MET A 379 -8.41 -32.01 -13.19
N TYR A 380 -9.73 -31.96 -13.19
CA TYR A 380 -10.57 -31.36 -14.24
C TYR A 380 -11.08 -29.96 -13.85
N CYS A 381 -10.59 -29.39 -12.74
CA CYS A 381 -10.98 -28.05 -12.32
C CYS A 381 -10.46 -26.99 -13.29
N SER A 382 -11.35 -26.26 -13.94
CA SER A 382 -10.99 -25.17 -14.86
C SER A 382 -10.31 -23.98 -14.18
N ARG A 383 -10.43 -23.86 -12.85
CA ARG A 383 -9.77 -22.81 -12.06
C ARG A 383 -8.38 -23.22 -11.57
N ALA A 384 -8.02 -24.51 -11.63
CA ALA A 384 -6.71 -25.02 -11.23
C ALA A 384 -6.19 -24.39 -9.92
N LEU A 385 -5.05 -23.70 -9.95
CA LEU A 385 -4.41 -23.06 -8.78
C LEU A 385 -5.21 -21.86 -8.22
N ASP A 386 -6.17 -21.31 -8.98
CA ASP A 386 -7.06 -20.23 -8.55
C ASP A 386 -8.40 -20.77 -8.00
N CYS A 387 -8.50 -22.07 -7.76
CA CYS A 387 -9.70 -22.68 -7.20
C CYS A 387 -9.89 -22.29 -5.72
N LYS A 388 -11.12 -21.89 -5.35
CA LYS A 388 -11.48 -21.58 -3.96
C LYS A 388 -11.59 -22.81 -3.04
N TYR A 389 -11.45 -24.01 -3.59
CA TYR A 389 -11.53 -25.29 -2.88
C TYR A 389 -10.17 -25.98 -2.95
N GLY A 390 -9.84 -26.79 -1.94
CA GLY A 390 -8.54 -27.45 -1.85
C GLY A 390 -8.29 -28.48 -2.94
N HIS A 391 -7.03 -28.58 -3.38
CA HIS A 391 -6.52 -29.58 -4.31
C HIS A 391 -5.44 -30.43 -3.62
N THR A 392 -5.21 -31.66 -4.07
CA THR A 392 -4.08 -32.46 -3.54
C THR A 392 -2.76 -31.96 -4.11
N LYS A 393 -1.64 -32.25 -3.45
CA LYS A 393 -0.30 -31.89 -3.96
C LYS A 393 -0.06 -32.44 -5.37
N GLU A 394 -0.51 -33.66 -5.65
CA GLU A 394 -0.37 -34.24 -7.00
C GLU A 394 -1.22 -33.49 -8.04
N GLU A 395 -2.42 -33.04 -7.66
CA GLU A 395 -3.29 -32.23 -8.53
C GLU A 395 -2.66 -30.86 -8.83
N GLU A 396 -2.09 -30.20 -7.81
CA GLU A 396 -1.39 -28.92 -7.96
C GLU A 396 -0.14 -29.04 -8.83
N GLU A 397 0.67 -30.08 -8.62
CA GLU A 397 1.85 -30.36 -9.44
C GLU A 397 1.45 -30.61 -10.89
N TYR A 398 0.38 -31.37 -11.13
CA TYR A 398 -0.14 -31.58 -12.46
C TYR A 398 -0.60 -30.28 -13.12
N PHE A 399 -1.29 -29.39 -12.38
CA PHE A 399 -1.72 -28.10 -12.91
C PHE A 399 -0.54 -27.20 -13.31
N ARG A 400 0.55 -27.23 -12.55
CA ARG A 400 1.76 -26.44 -12.87
C ARG A 400 2.42 -26.91 -14.17
N VAL A 401 2.41 -28.22 -14.45
CA VAL A 401 3.10 -28.79 -15.62
C VAL A 401 2.21 -28.84 -16.86
N TYR A 402 0.94 -29.20 -16.70
CA TYR A 402 0.04 -29.54 -17.83
C TYR A 402 -1.25 -28.71 -17.88
N GLY A 403 -1.53 -27.89 -16.87
CA GLY A 403 -2.79 -27.16 -16.74
C GLY A 403 -4.00 -28.06 -16.42
N SER A 404 -5.21 -27.48 -16.47
CA SER A 404 -6.46 -28.22 -16.16
C SER A 404 -6.84 -29.21 -17.27
N ARG A 405 -7.26 -30.42 -16.90
CA ARG A 405 -7.86 -31.36 -17.86
C ARG A 405 -9.27 -30.91 -18.25
N LYS A 406 -9.65 -31.12 -19.51
CA LYS A 406 -11.03 -30.90 -19.96
C LYS A 406 -11.85 -32.16 -19.73
N ALA A 407 -12.80 -32.11 -18.80
CA ALA A 407 -13.81 -33.16 -18.67
C ALA A 407 -14.75 -33.12 -19.88
N LYS A 408 -15.04 -34.29 -20.45
CA LYS A 408 -16.06 -34.48 -21.49
C LYS A 408 -17.06 -35.50 -20.96
N LYS A 409 -18.29 -35.44 -21.48
CA LYS A 409 -19.39 -36.36 -21.20
C LYS A 409 -19.78 -36.45 -19.72
N PHE A 410 -19.61 -35.37 -18.96
CA PHE A 410 -20.02 -35.31 -17.55
C PHE A 410 -21.49 -34.87 -17.36
N GLN A 411 -22.19 -34.59 -18.45
CA GLN A 411 -23.59 -34.17 -18.52
C GLN A 411 -24.27 -34.84 -19.71
N TYR A 412 -25.57 -35.10 -19.58
CA TYR A 412 -26.38 -35.63 -20.67
C TYR A 412 -26.57 -34.62 -21.81
N CYS A 413 -26.68 -35.16 -23.01
CA CYS A 413 -27.03 -34.38 -24.18
C CYS A 413 -28.53 -34.07 -24.17
N TRP A 414 -28.86 -32.79 -24.10
CA TRP A 414 -30.25 -32.31 -24.15
C TRP A 414 -30.92 -32.37 -25.54
N ARG A 415 -30.22 -32.88 -26.57
CA ARG A 415 -30.70 -32.92 -27.96
C ARG A 415 -31.06 -34.36 -28.31
N GLU A 416 -32.35 -34.61 -28.53
CA GLU A 416 -32.90 -35.91 -28.89
C GLU A 416 -32.25 -36.45 -30.19
N ASP A 417 -32.11 -35.60 -31.22
CA ASP A 417 -31.47 -35.97 -32.50
C ASP A 417 -30.07 -35.35 -32.66
N CYS A 418 -29.13 -35.72 -31.77
CA CYS A 418 -27.78 -35.18 -31.86
C CYS A 418 -26.97 -35.75 -33.03
N ILE A 419 -26.72 -34.89 -34.03
CA ILE A 419 -25.93 -35.17 -35.24
C ILE A 419 -24.47 -35.57 -34.93
N LYS A 420 -23.96 -35.25 -33.74
CA LYS A 420 -22.57 -35.54 -33.35
C LYS A 420 -22.35 -36.99 -32.88
N GLY A 421 -23.41 -37.74 -32.57
CA GLY A 421 -23.35 -39.13 -32.12
C GLY A 421 -22.23 -39.37 -31.07
N ARG A 422 -21.38 -40.38 -31.32
CA ARG A 422 -20.25 -40.73 -30.42
C ARG A 422 -19.22 -39.61 -30.22
N GLY A 423 -19.15 -38.64 -31.14
CA GLY A 423 -18.28 -37.46 -31.05
C GLY A 423 -18.85 -36.31 -30.23
N CYS A 424 -20.05 -36.47 -29.66
CA CYS A 424 -20.65 -35.49 -28.77
C CYS A 424 -19.81 -35.31 -27.49
N ILE A 425 -19.70 -34.07 -27.03
CA ILE A 425 -19.03 -33.74 -25.76
C ILE A 425 -19.92 -34.02 -24.54
N PHE A 426 -21.19 -34.36 -24.77
CA PHE A 426 -22.18 -34.73 -23.77
C PHE A 426 -22.48 -36.23 -23.90
N ALA A 427 -22.89 -36.86 -22.80
CA ALA A 427 -23.25 -38.26 -22.76
C ALA A 427 -24.64 -38.48 -23.39
N HIS A 428 -24.76 -39.50 -24.24
CA HIS A 428 -26.06 -39.91 -24.81
C HIS A 428 -26.71 -41.06 -24.03
N GLU A 429 -25.90 -41.84 -23.32
CA GLU A 429 -26.31 -42.99 -22.53
C GLU A 429 -25.59 -42.94 -21.16
N VAL A 430 -26.08 -43.69 -20.18
CA VAL A 430 -25.51 -43.70 -18.82
C VAL A 430 -24.05 -44.15 -18.87
N GLU A 431 -23.75 -45.14 -19.71
CA GLU A 431 -22.45 -45.76 -19.96
C GLU A 431 -21.40 -44.77 -20.48
N GLU A 432 -21.84 -43.67 -21.09
CA GLU A 432 -20.96 -42.61 -21.59
C GLU A 432 -20.67 -41.53 -20.54
N LEU A 433 -21.40 -41.53 -19.42
CA LEU A 433 -21.37 -40.47 -18.42
C LEU A 433 -20.10 -40.57 -17.58
N PHE A 434 -19.25 -39.55 -17.64
CA PHE A 434 -18.00 -39.47 -16.91
C PHE A 434 -18.11 -38.62 -15.65
N CYS A 435 -17.71 -39.15 -14.50
CA CYS A 435 -17.66 -38.40 -13.25
C CYS A 435 -16.26 -37.78 -13.03
N PRO A 436 -16.10 -36.44 -13.06
CA PRO A 436 -14.81 -35.78 -12.83
C PRO A 436 -14.32 -35.91 -11.38
N THR A 437 -15.21 -36.30 -10.46
CA THR A 437 -14.89 -36.46 -9.04
C THR A 437 -14.17 -37.77 -8.77
N CYS A 438 -14.68 -38.94 -9.18
CA CYS A 438 -13.98 -40.22 -8.97
C CYS A 438 -13.17 -40.70 -10.20
N GLY A 439 -13.45 -40.16 -11.39
CA GLY A 439 -12.82 -40.59 -12.63
C GLY A 439 -13.45 -41.83 -13.28
N GLU A 440 -14.59 -42.30 -12.77
CA GLU A 440 -15.33 -43.44 -13.34
C GLU A 440 -16.28 -42.98 -14.45
N THR A 441 -16.52 -43.87 -15.42
CA THR A 441 -17.50 -43.68 -16.50
C THR A 441 -18.61 -44.73 -16.35
N GLY A 442 -19.86 -44.36 -16.58
CA GLY A 442 -20.97 -45.32 -16.64
C GLY A 442 -21.71 -45.60 -15.33
N ALA A 443 -21.31 -44.98 -14.22
CA ALA A 443 -21.79 -45.34 -12.89
C ALA A 443 -22.82 -44.35 -12.31
N HIS A 444 -22.55 -43.05 -12.39
CA HIS A 444 -23.36 -42.03 -11.71
C HIS A 444 -23.11 -40.62 -12.29
N GLU A 445 -24.07 -39.72 -12.05
CA GLU A 445 -23.87 -38.28 -12.27
C GLU A 445 -22.90 -37.70 -11.24
N MET A 446 -22.15 -36.66 -11.64
CA MET A 446 -21.21 -35.97 -10.74
C MET A 446 -21.87 -35.52 -9.41
N HIS A 447 -23.16 -35.22 -9.42
CA HIS A 447 -23.90 -34.82 -8.22
C HIS A 447 -24.11 -35.99 -7.23
N ASP A 448 -24.14 -37.22 -7.71
CA ASP A 448 -24.39 -38.45 -6.94
C ASP A 448 -23.12 -39.26 -6.65
N CYS A 449 -21.94 -38.66 -6.88
CA CYS A 449 -20.68 -39.34 -6.65
C CYS A 449 -20.49 -39.73 -5.16
N PRO A 450 -20.23 -41.01 -4.84
CA PRO A 450 -20.04 -41.45 -3.45
C PRO A 450 -18.79 -40.85 -2.81
N GLU A 451 -17.77 -40.49 -3.60
CA GLU A 451 -16.56 -39.82 -3.11
C GLU A 451 -16.76 -38.34 -2.77
N ARG A 452 -17.96 -37.79 -2.99
CA ARG A 452 -18.28 -36.37 -2.76
C ARG A 452 -18.11 -35.93 -1.31
N TYR A 453 -18.23 -36.85 -0.34
CA TYR A 453 -18.16 -36.56 1.10
C TYR A 453 -16.92 -37.13 1.79
N HIS A 454 -15.99 -37.73 1.05
CA HIS A 454 -14.75 -38.22 1.64
C HIS A 454 -13.80 -37.06 1.97
N VAL A 455 -13.78 -36.66 3.25
CA VAL A 455 -12.73 -35.82 3.80
C VAL A 455 -11.45 -36.66 3.85
N PRO A 456 -10.32 -36.23 3.24
CA PRO A 456 -9.07 -36.96 3.34
C PRO A 456 -8.69 -37.07 4.83
N SER A 457 -8.57 -38.29 5.37
CA SER A 457 -7.98 -38.47 6.70
C SER A 457 -6.55 -37.97 6.62
N ALA A 458 -6.23 -36.87 7.30
CA ALA A 458 -4.86 -36.41 7.44
C ALA A 458 -4.05 -37.55 8.07
N ARG A 459 -3.23 -38.24 7.28
CA ARG A 459 -2.17 -39.10 7.82
C ARG A 459 -1.21 -38.17 8.55
N ARG A 460 -1.29 -38.17 9.88
CA ARG A 460 -0.20 -37.70 10.75
C ARG A 460 1.02 -38.54 10.40
N ASN A 461 2.05 -37.87 9.87
CA ASN A 461 3.46 -38.24 10.00
C ASN A 461 4.25 -36.94 10.10
#